data_AF-A0A2U0SDM3-F1
#
_entry.id   AF-A0A2U0SDM3-F1
#
_cell.length_a   1.000
_cell.length_b   1.000
_cell.length_c   1.000
_cell.angle_alpha   90.00
_cell.angle_beta   90.00
_cell.angle_gamma   90.00
#
_symmetry.space_group_name_H-M   'P 1'
#
loop_
_entity.id
_entity.type
_entity.pdbx_description
1 polymer ?
#
loop_
_entity_poly.entity_id
_entity_poly.type
_entity_poly.pdbx_seq_one_letter_code
_entity_poly.pdbx_strand_id
1 'polypeptide(L)' 'MEHDLQLRAAARAIYDACYPSEEWAPFGFDEAERFRTIHYRQAVGAALQARRALHDRAVQPSLFAEQVHA' A
#
# COMPACT_ATOMS: atom_id res chain seq x y z
N MET A 1 5.87 10.56 -4.11
CA MET A 1 5.48 9.61 -5.18
C MET A 1 4.61 10.30 -6.22
N GLU A 2 5.06 11.46 -6.72
CA GLU A 2 4.18 12.41 -7.42
C GLU A 2 3.65 11.89 -8.77
N HIS A 3 4.33 10.93 -9.39
CA HIS A 3 3.93 10.33 -10.66
C HIS A 3 3.09 9.04 -10.52
N ASP A 4 2.93 8.50 -9.29
CA ASP A 4 2.16 7.28 -9.03
C ASP A 4 1.16 7.53 -7.90
N LEU A 5 0.05 8.20 -8.27
CA LEU A 5 -0.99 8.64 -7.33
C LEU A 5 -1.71 7.46 -6.66
N GLN A 6 -1.85 6.32 -7.35
CA GLN A 6 -2.44 5.12 -6.76
C GLN A 6 -1.53 4.53 -5.69
N LEU A 7 -0.23 4.41 -5.95
CA LEU A 7 0.72 3.95 -4.94
C LEU A 7 0.78 4.91 -3.74
N ARG A 8 0.72 6.22 -4.00
CA ARG A 8 0.66 7.23 -2.94
C ARG A 8 -0.58 7.07 -2.06
N ALA A 9 -1.76 6.87 -2.66
CA ALA A 9 -3.00 6.65 -1.93
C ALA A 9 -2.96 5.36 -1.09
N ALA A 10 -2.42 4.27 -1.64
CA ALA A 10 -2.25 3.02 -0.88
C ALA A 10 -1.28 3.18 0.29
N ALA A 11 -0.14 3.84 0.07
CA ALA A 11 0.82 4.13 1.13
C ALA A 11 0.21 5.04 2.22
N ARG A 12 -0.61 6.03 1.86
CA ARG A 12 -1.35 6.87 2.80
C ARG A 12 -2.28 6.04 3.67
N ALA A 13 -3.11 5.20 3.05
CA ALA A 13 -4.05 4.35 3.78
C ALA A 13 -3.34 3.40 4.76
N ILE A 14 -2.20 2.82 4.35
CA ILE A 14 -1.39 1.95 5.21
C ILE A 14 -0.75 2.76 6.35
N TYR A 15 -0.20 3.93 6.05
CA TYR A 15 0.42 4.80 7.05
C TYR A 15 -0.58 5.21 8.12
N ASP A 16 -1.75 5.72 7.72
CA ASP A 16 -2.78 6.21 8.64
C ASP A 16 -3.33 5.06 9.52
N ALA A 17 -3.37 3.83 9.00
CA ALA A 17 -3.76 2.65 9.77
C ALA A 17 -2.68 2.20 10.79
N CYS A 18 -1.41 2.27 10.43
CA CYS A 18 -0.30 1.83 11.28
C CYS A 18 0.19 2.89 12.27
N TYR A 19 0.01 4.17 11.94
CA TYR A 19 0.48 5.31 12.72
C TYR A 19 -0.66 6.32 12.94
N PRO A 20 -1.72 5.93 13.67
CA PRO A 20 -2.95 6.72 13.77
C PRO A 20 -2.80 7.99 14.63
N SER A 21 -1.71 8.12 15.38
CA SER A 21 -1.47 9.23 16.30
C SER A 21 0.02 9.50 16.51
N GLU A 22 0.32 10.63 17.14
CA GLU A 22 1.69 11.09 17.44
C GLU A 22 2.49 10.14 18.34
N GLU A 23 1.81 9.26 19.08
CA GLU A 23 2.43 8.20 19.88
C GLU A 23 3.17 7.18 19.01
N TRP A 24 2.65 6.91 17.80
CA TRP A 24 3.18 5.91 16.88
C TRP A 24 4.13 6.52 15.84
N ALA A 25 3.87 7.75 15.39
CA ALA A 25 4.77 8.50 14.54
C ALA A 25 4.64 10.01 14.77
N PRO A 26 5.75 10.76 14.86
CA PRO A 26 5.72 12.19 15.18
C PRO A 26 5.15 13.09 14.06
N PHE A 27 4.77 12.53 12.91
CA PHE A 27 4.34 13.28 11.74
C PHE A 27 3.13 12.59 11.10
N GLY A 28 2.22 13.38 10.52
CA GLY A 28 1.26 12.85 9.55
C GLY A 28 1.92 12.43 8.24
N PHE A 29 1.19 11.74 7.36
CA PHE A 29 1.76 11.19 6.14
C PHE A 29 2.44 12.22 5.23
N ASP A 30 1.88 13.42 5.08
CA ASP A 30 2.41 14.43 4.15
C ASP A 30 3.75 14.99 4.65
N GLU A 31 3.88 15.30 5.93
CA GLU A 31 5.15 15.65 6.56
C GLU A 31 6.13 14.46 6.54
N ALA A 32 5.65 13.25 6.80
CA ALA A 32 6.46 12.05 6.76
C ALA A 32 7.03 11.76 5.35
N GLU A 33 6.26 12.05 4.29
CA GLU A 33 6.70 12.01 2.89
C GLU A 33 7.76 13.07 2.62
N ARG A 34 7.53 14.31 3.06
CA ARG A 34 8.48 15.42 2.90
C ARG A 34 9.83 15.13 3.53
N PHE A 35 9.84 14.59 4.75
CA PHE A 35 11.07 14.26 5.49
C PHE A 35 11.59 12.84 5.18
N ARG A 36 10.90 12.08 4.34
CA ARG A 36 11.23 10.68 3.99
C ARG A 36 11.51 9.82 5.22
N THR A 37 10.67 9.94 6.24
CA THR A 37 10.84 9.25 7.53
C THR A 37 10.83 7.72 7.37
N ILE A 38 11.27 6.99 8.41
CA ILE A 38 11.23 5.52 8.38
C ILE A 38 9.80 4.99 8.24
N HIS A 39 8.84 5.56 8.98
CA HIS A 39 7.42 5.19 8.92
C HIS A 39 6.85 5.37 7.51
N TYR A 40 7.19 6.47 6.84
CA TYR A 40 6.80 6.70 5.45
C TYR A 40 7.39 5.63 4.53
N ARG A 41 8.70 5.35 4.65
CA ARG A 41 9.35 4.31 3.81
C ARG A 41 8.76 2.92 4.05
N GLN A 42 8.39 2.60 5.29
CA GLN A 42 7.71 1.34 5.64
C GLN A 42 6.35 1.25 4.96
N ALA A 43 5.52 2.29 5.05
CA ALA A 43 4.21 2.32 4.38
C ALA A 43 4.33 2.21 2.86
N VAL A 44 5.30 2.89 2.23
CA VAL A 44 5.58 2.77 0.79
C VAL A 44 6.03 1.36 0.42
N GLY A 45 6.92 0.76 1.22
CA GLY A 45 7.36 -0.62 1.04
C GLY A 45 6.19 -1.60 1.10
N ALA A 46 5.33 -1.46 2.11
CA ALA A 46 4.13 -2.27 2.27
C ALA A 46 3.15 -2.09 1.10
N ALA A 47 2.93 -0.86 0.62
CA ALA A 47 2.08 -0.58 -0.54
C ALA A 47 2.60 -1.27 -1.81
N LEU A 48 3.92 -1.25 -2.03
CA LEU A 48 4.54 -1.94 -3.16
C LEU A 48 4.37 -3.47 -3.07
N GLN A 49 4.51 -4.05 -1.88
CA GLN A 49 4.28 -5.48 -1.66
C GLN A 49 2.80 -5.84 -1.85
N ALA A 50 1.89 -5.05 -1.28
CA ALA A 50 0.45 -5.24 -1.44
C ALA A 50 0.04 -5.19 -2.91
N ARG A 51 0.55 -4.22 -3.68
CA ARG A 51 0.30 -4.16 -5.14
C ARG A 51 0.74 -5.43 -5.84
N ARG A 52 1.91 -5.98 -5.52
CA ARG A 52 2.38 -7.25 -6.11
C ARG A 52 1.47 -8.42 -5.73
N ALA A 53 1.13 -8.54 -4.45
CA ALA A 53 0.26 -9.62 -3.96
C ALA A 53 -1.15 -9.59 -4.57
N LEU A 54 -1.71 -8.39 -4.75
CA LEU A 54 -3.04 -8.21 -5.35
C LEU A 54 -3.05 -8.50 -6.86
N HIS A 55 -1.92 -8.32 -7.55
CA HIS A 55 -1.78 -8.66 -8.96
C HIS A 55 -1.32 -10.10 -9.21
N ASP A 56 -0.96 -10.84 -8.16
CA ASP A 56 -0.57 -12.24 -8.27
C ASP A 56 -1.80 -13.13 -8.50
N ARG A 57 -1.94 -13.62 -9.75
CA ARG A 57 -3.02 -14.52 -10.16
C ARG A 57 -2.95 -15.89 -9.48
N ALA A 58 -1.81 -16.29 -8.93
CA ALA A 58 -1.72 -17.50 -8.12
C ALA A 58 -2.39 -17.33 -6.75
N VAL A 59 -2.46 -16.09 -6.25
CA VAL A 59 -3.05 -15.74 -4.94
C VAL A 59 -4.51 -15.30 -5.09
N GLN A 60 -4.90 -14.70 -6.22
CA GLN A 60 -6.30 -14.41 -6.54
C GLN A 60 -6.96 -15.57 -7.30
N PRO A 61 -7.75 -16.43 -6.63
CA PRO A 61 -8.51 -17.46 -7.34
C PRO A 61 -9.50 -16.82 -8.30
N SER A 62 -9.66 -17.42 -9.48
CA SER A 62 -10.63 -16.99 -10.49
C SER A 62 -12.03 -16.97 -9.87
N LEU A 63 -12.64 -15.79 -9.84
CA LEU A 63 -14.00 -15.60 -9.30
C LEU A 63 -15.05 -16.38 -10.11
N PHE A 64 -14.74 -16.64 -11.37
CA PHE A 64 -15.45 -17.57 -12.23
C PHE A 64 -14.41 -18.57 -12.74
N ALA A 65 -14.57 -19.85 -12.40
CA ALA A 65 -13.84 -20.91 -13.07
C ALA A 65 -14.14 -20.80 -14.57
N GLU A 66 -13.10 -20.79 -15.42
CA GLU A 66 -13.26 -21.02 -16.84
C GLU A 66 -14.04 -22.33 -16.99
N GLN A 67 -15.33 -22.22 -17.34
CA GLN A 67 -16.09 -23.34 -17.86
C GLN A 67 -15.53 -23.62 -19.25
N VAL A 68 -14.40 -24.33 -19.29
CA VAL A 68 -13.95 -25.01 -20.50
C VAL A 68 -14.98 -26.10 -20.75
N HIS A 69 -15.96 -25.79 -21.60
CA HIS A 69 -16.82 -26.82 -22.20
C HIS A 69 -15.96 -27.76 -23.04
N ALA A 70 -16.33 -29.04 -22.96
CA ALA A 70 -15.66 -30.23 -23.49
C ALA A 70 -15.33 -30.18 -24.98
#